data_AF-A0A645GVD6-F1
#
_entry.id   AF-A0A645GVD6-F1
#
_cell.length_a   1.000
_cell.length_b   1.000
_cell.length_c   1.000
_cell.angle_alpha   90.00
_cell.angle_beta   90.00
_cell.angle_gamma   90.00
#
_symmetry.space_group_name_H-M   'P 1'
#
loop_
_entity.id
_entity.type
_entity.pdbx_description
1 polymer ?
#
loop_
_entity_poly.entity_id
_entity_poly.type
_entity_poly.pdbx_seq_one_letter_code
_entity_poly.pdbx_strand_id
1 'polypeptide(L)' 'MDVGEHPEFAGGYPVSVIPTQLLFDSKGNPYMPEDPTSSGMDLYSLKSTGEHALTAHTGTISKEQLLNILKDMGME' A
#
# COMPACT_ATOMS: atom_id res chain seq x y z
N MET A 1 5.44 9.82 -5.90
CA MET A 1 5.50 9.28 -7.27
C MET A 1 4.39 9.94 -8.05
N ASP A 2 4.70 10.52 -9.22
CA ASP A 2 3.70 11.10 -10.12
C ASP A 2 3.63 10.22 -11.37
N VAL A 3 2.52 9.50 -11.56
CA VAL A 3 2.33 8.62 -12.72
C VAL A 3 1.74 9.35 -13.94
N GLY A 4 1.29 10.60 -13.77
CA GLY A 4 0.88 11.45 -14.88
C GLY A 4 2.08 11.98 -15.64
N GLU A 5 3.13 12.38 -14.92
CA GLU A 5 4.42 12.77 -15.51
C GLU A 5 5.27 11.57 -15.92
N HIS A 6 5.21 10.47 -15.15
CA HIS A 6 6.01 9.26 -15.37
C HIS A 6 5.16 7.97 -15.39
N PRO A 7 4.45 7.70 -16.50
CA PRO A 7 3.58 6.52 -16.62
C PRO A 7 4.31 5.19 -16.41
N GLU A 8 5.60 5.13 -16.69
CA GLU A 8 6.46 3.96 -16.51
C GLU A 8 6.47 3.47 -15.06
N PHE A 9 6.25 4.35 -14.08
CA PHE A 9 6.21 3.98 -12.67
C PHE A 9 4.99 3.13 -12.31
N ALA A 10 3.92 3.16 -13.11
CA ALA A 10 2.78 2.27 -12.91
C ALA A 10 3.00 0.86 -13.51
N GLY A 11 3.99 0.69 -14.41
CA GLY A 11 4.18 -0.51 -15.23
C GLY A 11 4.48 -1.83 -14.49
N GLY A 12 4.62 -1.79 -13.16
CA GLY A 12 4.82 -2.97 -12.31
C GLY A 12 3.87 -3.06 -11.12
N TYR A 13 2.90 -2.14 -11.00
CA TYR A 13 2.00 -2.05 -9.86
C TYR A 13 0.54 -2.14 -10.30
N PRO A 14 -0.36 -2.69 -9.46
CA PRO A 14 -1.78 -2.81 -9.78
C PRO A 14 -2.53 -1.46 -9.62
N VAL A 15 -1.99 -0.37 -10.17
CA VAL A 15 -2.59 0.97 -10.07
C VAL A 15 -3.63 1.14 -11.18
N SER A 16 -4.91 1.15 -10.80
CA SER A 16 -6.03 1.38 -11.73
C SER A 16 -6.76 2.70 -11.48
N VAL A 17 -6.54 3.32 -10.33
CA VAL A 17 -7.20 4.55 -9.86
C VAL A 17 -6.16 5.44 -9.19
N ILE A 18 -6.36 6.75 -9.22
CA ILE A 18 -5.52 7.72 -8.49
C ILE A 18 -6.44 8.51 -7.55
N PRO A 19 -6.03 8.78 -6.30
CA PRO A 19 -4.75 8.39 -5.70
C PRO A 19 -4.74 6.94 -5.19
N THR A 20 -3.60 6.26 -5.32
CA THR A 20 -3.30 4.97 -4.68
C THR A 20 -2.03 5.11 -3.84
N GLN A 21 -2.07 4.65 -2.60
CA GLN A 21 -0.92 4.63 -1.70
C GLN A 21 -0.44 3.19 -1.55
N LEU A 22 0.84 2.95 -1.79
CA LEU A 22 1.51 1.67 -1.51
C LEU A 22 2.27 1.79 -0.20
N LEU A 23 2.04 0.87 0.72
CA LEU A 23 2.51 0.95 2.10
C LEU A 23 3.62 -0.07 2.34
N PHE A 24 4.78 0.42 2.79
CA PHE A 24 5.96 -0.38 3.10
C PHE A 24 6.47 -0.02 4.50
N ASP A 25 6.91 -1.03 5.24
CA ASP A 25 7.53 -0.85 6.55
C ASP A 25 8.94 -0.24 6.44
N SER A 26 9.56 0.04 7.58
CA SER A 26 10.92 0.61 7.67
C SER A 26 12.01 -0.29 7.08
N LYS A 27 11.73 -1.58 6.85
CA LYS A 27 12.62 -2.56 6.23
C LYS A 27 12.34 -2.75 4.73
N GLY A 28 11.35 -2.05 4.19
CA GLY A 28 10.92 -2.14 2.80
C GLY A 28 9.98 -3.32 2.51
N ASN A 29 9.48 -4.03 3.53
CA ASN A 29 8.50 -5.08 3.30
C ASN A 29 7.11 -4.47 3.10
N PRO A 30 6.23 -5.10 2.30
CA PRO A 30 4.84 -4.69 2.20
C PRO A 30 4.17 -4.70 3.58
N TYR A 31 3.49 -3.60 3.94
CA TYR A 31 2.77 -3.50 5.21
C TYR A 31 1.72 -4.61 5.34
N MET A 32 1.58 -5.25 6.49
CA MET A 32 0.52 -6.24 6.74
C MET A 32 -0.39 -5.73 7.86
N PRO A 33 -1.57 -5.16 7.54
CA PRO A 33 -2.52 -4.76 8.57
C PRO A 33 -3.16 -5.98 9.24
N GLU A 34 -3.49 -5.85 10.53
CA GLU A 34 -4.21 -6.90 11.27
C GLU A 34 -5.61 -7.15 10.70
N ASP A 35 -6.31 -6.08 10.30
CA ASP A 35 -7.61 -6.13 9.62
C ASP A 35 -7.58 -5.27 8.35
N PRO A 36 -7.22 -5.88 7.19
CA PRO A 36 -7.16 -5.18 5.91
C PRO A 36 -8.53 -4.63 5.48
N THR A 37 -9.62 -5.36 5.78
CA THR A 37 -10.97 -5.01 5.29
C THR A 37 -11.48 -3.76 5.99
N SER A 38 -11.37 -3.73 7.32
CA SER A 38 -11.77 -2.56 8.12
C SER A 38 -10.91 -1.33 7.83
N SER A 39 -9.64 -1.56 7.48
CA SER A 39 -8.67 -0.50 7.14
C SER A 39 -8.78 0.00 5.69
N GLY A 40 -9.67 -0.59 4.88
CA GLY A 40 -9.84 -0.24 3.46
C GLY A 40 -8.60 -0.54 2.61
N MET A 41 -7.87 -1.61 2.95
CA MET A 41 -6.62 -1.98 2.29
C MET A 41 -6.78 -3.24 1.42
N ASP A 42 -6.18 -3.18 0.25
CA ASP A 42 -6.06 -4.28 -0.69
C ASP A 42 -4.70 -4.96 -0.53
N LEU A 43 -4.72 -6.28 -0.32
CA LEU A 43 -3.51 -7.11 -0.30
C LEU A 43 -3.33 -7.80 -1.65
N TYR A 44 -2.14 -7.68 -2.22
CA TYR A 44 -1.77 -8.35 -3.46
C TYR A 44 -0.72 -9.41 -3.18
N SER A 45 -0.94 -10.61 -3.71
CA SER A 45 0.02 -11.71 -3.62
C SER A 45 0.55 -12.11 -4.99
N LEU A 46 1.76 -12.65 -5.02
CA LEU A 46 2.33 -13.23 -6.23
C LEU A 46 1.53 -14.47 -6.63
N LYS A 47 1.03 -14.52 -7.87
CA LYS A 47 0.24 -15.66 -8.37
C LYS A 47 1.00 -16.99 -8.34
N SER A 48 2.33 -16.96 -8.46
CA SER A 48 3.18 -18.15 -8.51
C SER A 48 3.43 -18.77 -7.15
N THR A 49 3.60 -17.95 -6.10
CA THR A 49 4.01 -18.41 -4.75
C THR A 49 2.95 -18.20 -3.68
N GLY A 50 1.97 -17.34 -3.92
CA GLY A 50 1.00 -16.88 -2.91
C GLY A 50 1.61 -15.92 -1.89
N GLU A 51 2.87 -15.51 -2.05
CA GLU A 51 3.56 -14.61 -1.13
C GLU A 51 2.97 -13.20 -1.21
N HIS A 52 2.82 -12.56 -0.05
CA HIS A 52 2.38 -11.17 0.05
C HIS A 52 3.38 -10.24 -0.64
N ALA A 53 2.91 -9.55 -1.69
CA ALA A 53 3.75 -8.76 -2.57
C ALA A 53 3.58 -7.26 -2.33
N LEU A 54 2.35 -6.80 -2.07
CA LEU A 54 2.03 -5.37 -1.93
C LEU A 54 0.79 -5.17 -1.05
N THR A 55 0.75 -4.04 -0.36
CA THR A 55 -0.45 -3.51 0.28
C THR A 55 -0.76 -2.14 -0.29
N ALA A 56 -1.99 -1.97 -0.76
CA ALA A 56 -2.46 -0.72 -1.34
C ALA A 56 -3.67 -0.18 -0.60
N HIS A 57 -3.80 1.14 -0.58
CA HIS A 57 -5.02 1.86 -0.21
C HIS A 57 -5.40 2.77 -1.38
N THR A 58 -6.68 2.79 -1.75
CA THR A 58 -7.17 3.63 -2.84
C THR A 58 -8.05 4.75 -2.28
N GLY A 59 -7.82 5.97 -2.76
CA GLY A 59 -8.53 7.17 -2.31
C GLY A 59 -7.74 7.97 -1.28
N THR A 60 -8.44 8.88 -0.60
CA THR A 60 -7.82 9.79 0.36
C THR A 60 -7.61 9.07 1.69
N ILE A 61 -6.40 9.14 2.23
CA ILE A 61 -6.08 8.66 3.57
C ILE A 61 -6.14 9.82 4.58
N SER A 62 -6.80 9.61 5.71
CA SER A 62 -6.83 10.62 6.78
C SER A 62 -5.50 10.66 7.52
N LYS A 63 -5.19 11.79 8.17
CA LYS A 63 -3.98 11.91 9.02
C LYS A 63 -3.98 10.86 10.14
N GLU A 64 -5.13 10.65 10.77
CA GLU A 64 -5.26 9.68 11.86
C GLU A 64 -5.01 8.25 11.38
N GLN A 65 -5.61 7.88 10.23
CA GLN A 65 -5.40 6.58 9.61
C GLN A 65 -3.93 6.37 9.23
N LEU A 66 -3.28 7.38 8.63
CA LEU A 66 -1.86 7.33 8.30
C LEU A 66 -0.98 7.16 9.54
N LEU A 67 -1.26 7.91 10.62
CA LEU A 67 -0.49 7.81 11.86
C LEU A 67 -0.67 6.44 12.53
N ASN A 68 -1.87 5.87 12.49
CA ASN A 68 -2.11 4.52 13.00
C ASN A 68 -1.30 3.47 12.20
N ILE A 69 -1.31 3.58 10.87
CA ILE A 69 -0.52 2.69 10.00
C ILE A 69 0.98 2.80 10.29
N LEU A 70 1.51 4.02 10.42
CA LEU A 70 2.92 4.23 10.77
C LEU A 70 3.27 3.62 12.12
N LYS A 71 2.40 3.79 13.11
CA LYS A 71 2.55 3.20 14.44
C LYS A 71 2.53 1.67 14.42
N ASP A 72 1.63 1.07 13.64
CA ASP A 72 1.54 -0.38 13.45
C ASP A 72 2.81 -0.94 12.78
N MET A 73 3.46 -0.15 11.92
CA MET A 73 4.77 -0.46 11.34
C MET A 73 5.95 -0.24 12.31
N GLY A 74 5.68 0.13 13.56
CA GLY A 74 6.70 0.39 14.59
C GLY A 74 7.43 1.72 14.40
N MET A 75 6.83 2.69 13.71
CA MET A 75 7.36 4.03 13.53
C MET A 75 6.68 4.99 14.52
N GLU A 76 7.47 5.71 15.31
CA GLU A 76 7.01 6.70 16.30
C GLU A 76 7.61 8.09 16.07
#